data_AF-A0A6J4R9A7-F1
#
_entry.id   AF-A0A6J4R9A7-F1
#
_cell.length_a   1.000
_cell.length_b   1.000
_cell.length_c   1.000
_cell.angle_alpha   90.00
_cell.angle_beta   90.00
_cell.angle_gamma   90.00
#
_symmetry.space_group_name_H-M   'P 1'
#
loop_
_entity.id
_entity.type
_entity.pdbx_description
1 polymer ?
#
loop_
_entity_poly.entity_id
_entity_poly.type
_entity_poly.pdbx_seq_one_letter_code
_entity_poly.pdbx_strand_id
1 'polypeptide(L)'
;MQTSPRTFPTSSRRLAAVLGAGALLGAAVPATAAADRLETPAPGAANLATGGGFQAWSAPQADGTHRLTIRRPDGTVLVPDIPAFGAPVDPAVGTALGVTPSGNDLAGRSLSVVYARCAGASATEGCDIHRYDVFRDAEVRVDGLASRTYSETAPSVNFGTWAVARRGGPRPGTYAYFSGNGRLRRLTSTVALETAVSPTR
;
A
#
# COMPACT_ATOMS: atom_id res chain seq x y z
N MET A 1 7.18 -35.38 73.56
CA MET A 1 7.95 -34.99 74.77
C MET A 1 8.39 -33.54 74.61
N GLN A 2 8.27 -32.80 75.70
CA GLN A 2 8.32 -31.36 75.86
C GLN A 2 9.77 -30.84 75.79
N THR A 3 10.02 -29.71 75.12
CA THR A 3 11.14 -28.78 75.43
C THR A 3 10.86 -27.40 74.83
N SER A 4 10.39 -26.50 75.67
CA SER A 4 10.68 -25.05 75.61
C SER A 4 12.12 -24.81 76.15
N PRO A 5 12.67 -23.59 76.24
CA PRO A 5 12.46 -22.30 75.53
C PRO A 5 13.81 -21.66 75.09
N ARG A 6 13.80 -20.44 74.51
CA ARG A 6 14.47 -19.22 75.06
C ARG A 6 14.49 -18.06 74.06
N THR A 7 14.23 -16.88 74.62
CA THR A 7 14.09 -15.58 73.98
C THR A 7 15.33 -14.72 74.28
N PHE A 8 15.49 -13.65 73.48
CA PHE A 8 16.21 -12.37 73.71
C PHE A 8 17.65 -12.24 73.16
N PRO A 9 18.14 -11.01 72.85
CA PRO A 9 17.46 -9.77 72.44
C PRO A 9 18.19 -8.96 71.31
N THR A 10 17.54 -7.86 70.91
CA THR A 10 18.13 -6.56 70.48
C THR A 10 19.08 -6.50 69.28
N SER A 11 18.56 -5.96 68.17
CA SER A 11 19.38 -5.07 67.34
C SER A 11 18.58 -3.83 66.94
N SER A 12 18.90 -2.73 67.63
CA SER A 12 19.19 -1.42 67.05
C SER A 12 18.16 -0.87 66.05
N ARG A 13 17.08 -0.26 66.56
CA ARG A 13 16.36 0.78 65.84
C ARG A 13 17.29 1.99 65.66
N ARG A 14 17.83 2.18 64.46
CA ARG A 14 18.36 3.48 64.04
C ARG A 14 17.22 4.29 63.42
N LEU A 15 16.99 5.44 64.06
CA LEU A 15 16.20 6.55 63.56
C LEU A 15 16.84 7.18 62.31
N ALA A 16 15.97 7.85 61.57
CA ALA A 16 16.21 8.98 60.67
C ALA A 16 16.50 8.68 59.17
N ALA A 17 15.47 8.95 58.36
CA ALA A 17 15.57 9.62 57.05
C ALA A 17 14.17 10.16 56.72
N VAL A 18 13.85 11.38 57.15
CA VAL A 18 13.86 12.61 56.32
C VAL A 18 12.73 12.60 55.27
N LEU A 19 11.75 13.46 55.56
CA LEU A 19 10.71 13.95 54.67
C LEU A 19 11.31 14.49 53.37
N GLY A 20 10.77 14.05 52.24
CA GLY A 20 11.08 14.57 50.92
C GLY A 20 9.93 14.32 49.96
N ALA A 21 8.79 14.97 50.18
CA ALA A 21 7.71 15.03 49.21
C ALA A 21 8.10 16.00 48.07
N GLY A 22 8.90 15.51 47.13
CA GLY A 22 9.16 16.21 45.87
C GLY A 22 7.95 16.08 44.96
N ALA A 23 7.05 17.07 44.99
CA ALA A 23 6.01 17.23 43.98
C ALA A 23 6.69 17.56 42.63
N LEU A 24 6.93 16.52 41.83
CA LEU A 24 7.23 16.69 40.41
C LEU A 24 5.96 17.18 39.73
N LEU A 25 5.82 18.50 39.64
CA LEU A 25 4.97 19.16 38.65
C LEU A 25 5.53 18.82 37.27
N GLY A 26 5.19 17.63 36.77
CA GLY A 26 5.38 17.28 35.37
C GLY A 26 4.56 18.25 34.55
N ALA A 27 5.23 19.23 33.94
CA ALA A 27 4.63 20.08 32.93
C ALA A 27 4.10 19.15 31.84
N ALA A 28 2.79 18.95 31.82
CA ALA A 28 2.10 18.31 30.71
C ALA A 28 2.31 19.24 29.51
N VAL A 29 3.32 18.95 28.70
CA VAL A 29 3.47 19.57 27.39
C VAL A 29 2.19 19.21 26.65
N PRO A 30 1.32 20.18 26.29
CA PRO A 30 0.15 19.85 25.51
C PRO A 30 0.66 19.22 24.23
N ALA A 31 0.22 17.97 23.97
CA ALA A 31 0.46 17.35 22.69
C ALA A 31 -0.11 18.31 21.65
N THR A 32 0.78 19.00 20.92
CA THR A 32 0.40 19.81 19.79
C THR A 32 -0.37 18.87 18.88
N ALA A 33 -1.68 19.08 18.77
CA ALA A 33 -2.49 18.45 17.74
C ALA A 33 -1.69 18.60 16.45
N ALA A 34 -1.25 17.46 15.87
CA ALA A 34 -0.41 17.48 14.69
C ALA A 34 -1.18 18.29 13.64
N ALA A 35 -0.68 19.50 13.37
CA ALA A 35 -1.30 20.38 12.40
C ALA A 35 -1.45 19.59 11.10
N ASP A 36 -2.60 19.74 10.43
CA ASP A 36 -2.84 19.19 9.11
C ASP A 36 -1.71 19.66 8.19
N ARG A 37 -0.69 18.82 8.02
CA ARG A 37 0.47 19.15 7.21
C ARG A 37 0.05 18.95 5.77
N LEU A 38 -0.04 20.05 5.03
CA LEU A 38 -0.26 19.98 3.59
C LEU A 38 0.92 19.22 2.97
N GLU A 39 0.68 17.98 2.55
CA GLU A 39 1.69 17.17 1.91
C GLU A 39 1.75 17.53 0.43
N THR A 40 2.89 18.04 -0.01
CA THR A 40 3.14 18.28 -1.44
C THR A 40 4.00 17.15 -1.99
N PRO A 41 3.55 16.43 -3.03
CA PRO A 41 4.39 15.50 -3.77
C PRO A 41 5.68 16.17 -4.24
N ALA A 42 6.73 15.38 -4.49
CA ALA A 42 7.98 15.90 -5.05
C ALA A 42 7.69 16.67 -6.36
N PRO A 43 8.42 17.77 -6.65
CA PRO A 43 8.24 18.50 -7.91
C PRO A 43 8.30 17.57 -9.11
N GLY A 44 7.29 17.65 -9.99
CA GLY A 44 7.18 16.79 -11.17
C GLY A 44 6.49 15.44 -10.94
N ALA A 45 6.04 15.13 -9.73
CA ALA A 45 5.19 13.95 -9.50
C ALA A 45 3.91 14.01 -10.34
N ALA A 46 3.56 12.88 -10.97
CA ALA A 46 2.37 12.71 -11.78
C ALA A 46 1.56 11.49 -11.32
N ASN A 47 0.27 11.47 -11.70
CA ASN A 47 -0.66 10.35 -11.47
C ASN A 47 -0.64 9.86 -10.01
N LEU A 48 -0.90 10.78 -9.08
CA LEU A 48 -0.93 10.46 -7.66
C LEU A 48 -2.17 9.63 -7.34
N ALA A 49 -1.95 8.46 -6.74
CA ALA A 49 -3.00 7.61 -6.20
C ALA A 49 -2.81 7.38 -4.70
N THR A 50 -3.92 7.24 -3.98
CA THR A 50 -3.93 7.05 -2.53
C THR A 50 -4.86 5.93 -2.12
N GLY A 51 -4.48 5.13 -1.13
CA GLY A 51 -5.32 4.07 -0.60
C GLY A 51 -4.71 3.40 0.63
N GLY A 52 -5.52 3.11 1.65
CA GLY A 52 -5.05 2.44 2.88
C GLY A 52 -3.93 3.18 3.63
N GLY A 53 -3.85 4.51 3.49
CA GLY A 53 -2.78 5.35 4.06
C GLY A 53 -1.50 5.40 3.23
N PHE A 54 -1.43 4.68 2.10
CA PHE A 54 -0.31 4.74 1.16
C PHE A 54 -0.59 5.74 0.05
N GLN A 55 0.48 6.30 -0.50
CA GLN A 55 0.46 7.12 -1.71
C GLN A 55 1.40 6.49 -2.73
N ALA A 56 1.01 6.49 -4.00
CA ALA A 56 1.84 6.03 -5.10
C ALA A 56 1.79 7.06 -6.22
N TRP A 57 2.92 7.33 -6.87
CA TRP A 57 2.99 8.29 -7.97
C TRP A 57 4.10 7.94 -8.94
N SER A 58 4.06 8.56 -10.11
CA SER A 58 5.15 8.57 -11.06
C SER A 58 6.11 9.71 -10.77
N ALA A 59 7.39 9.39 -10.52
CA ALA A 59 8.46 10.36 -10.37
C ALA A 59 9.32 10.41 -11.66
N PRO A 60 9.51 11.58 -12.29
CA PRO A 60 10.37 11.73 -13.45
C PRO A 60 11.85 11.60 -13.07
N GLN A 61 12.65 11.06 -13.99
CA GLN A 61 14.10 10.96 -13.89
C GLN A 61 14.78 11.95 -14.84
N ALA A 62 16.07 12.22 -14.61
CA ALA A 62 16.83 13.17 -15.42
C ALA A 62 17.01 12.74 -16.89
N ASP A 63 16.92 11.44 -17.18
CA ASP A 63 16.99 10.86 -18.52
C ASP A 63 15.63 10.85 -19.25
N GLY A 64 14.59 11.42 -18.65
CA GLY A 64 13.23 11.45 -19.19
C GLY A 64 12.42 10.18 -18.95
N THR A 65 13.00 9.16 -18.30
CA THR A 65 12.24 7.99 -17.83
C THR A 65 11.50 8.31 -16.53
N HIS A 66 10.66 7.39 -16.09
CA HIS A 66 9.83 7.52 -14.90
C HIS A 66 10.04 6.33 -13.96
N ARG A 67 9.93 6.58 -12.65
CA ARG A 67 9.88 5.50 -11.64
C ARG A 67 8.60 5.55 -10.84
N LEU A 68 8.09 4.37 -10.51
CA LEU A 68 7.09 4.23 -9.48
C LEU A 68 7.71 4.61 -8.13
N THR A 69 7.05 5.49 -7.39
CA THR A 69 7.45 5.86 -6.04
C THR A 69 6.25 5.66 -5.12
N ILE A 70 6.50 5.11 -3.93
CA ILE A 70 5.47 4.74 -2.96
C ILE A 70 5.82 5.37 -1.62
N ARG A 71 4.88 6.08 -1.01
CA ARG A 71 5.00 6.54 0.38
C ARG A 71 4.12 5.68 1.27
N ARG A 72 4.71 5.19 2.35
CA ARG A 72 4.04 4.45 3.41
C ARG A 72 3.33 5.40 4.39
N PRO A 73 2.37 4.91 5.20
CA PRO A 73 1.67 5.73 6.19
C PRO A 73 2.58 6.37 7.25
N ASP A 74 3.76 5.78 7.50
CA ASP A 74 4.77 6.32 8.43
C ASP A 74 5.62 7.46 7.82
N GLY A 75 5.36 7.83 6.57
CA GLY A 75 6.08 8.85 5.80
C GLY A 75 7.30 8.32 5.04
N THR A 76 7.69 7.04 5.23
CA THR A 76 8.82 6.44 4.53
C THR A 76 8.52 6.36 3.03
N VAL A 77 9.49 6.78 2.21
CA VAL A 77 9.42 6.69 0.75
C VAL A 77 10.21 5.47 0.26
N LEU A 78 9.55 4.66 -0.56
CA LEU A 78 10.07 3.47 -1.20
C LEU A 78 10.09 3.69 -2.72
N VAL A 79 11.21 3.36 -3.34
CA VAL A 79 11.34 3.26 -4.80
C VAL A 79 11.57 1.78 -5.10
N PRO A 80 10.56 1.05 -5.60
CA PRO A 80 10.70 -0.37 -5.91
C PRO A 80 11.86 -0.64 -6.87
N ASP A 81 12.58 -1.75 -6.66
CA ASP A 81 13.61 -2.21 -7.59
C ASP A 81 12.99 -2.90 -8.80
N ILE A 82 12.32 -2.08 -9.62
CA ILE A 82 11.68 -2.49 -10.87
C ILE A 82 12.23 -1.63 -12.01
N PRO A 83 12.21 -2.12 -13.26
CA PRO A 83 12.69 -1.33 -14.39
C PRO A 83 11.90 -0.02 -14.55
N ALA A 84 12.61 1.06 -14.90
CA ALA A 84 12.02 2.37 -15.18
C ALA A 84 11.04 2.30 -16.37
N PHE A 85 10.16 3.29 -16.45
CA PHE A 85 9.11 3.40 -17.45
C PHE A 85 9.47 4.49 -18.45
N GLY A 86 9.20 4.26 -19.74
CA GLY A 86 9.42 5.29 -20.77
C GLY A 86 8.32 6.36 -20.82
N ALA A 87 7.27 6.23 -20.01
CA ALA A 87 6.16 7.18 -19.89
C ALA A 87 5.73 7.29 -18.41
N PRO A 88 4.98 8.34 -18.02
CA PRO A 88 4.43 8.45 -16.67
C PRO A 88 3.65 7.19 -16.26
N VAL A 89 3.97 6.65 -15.08
CA VAL A 89 3.24 5.52 -14.48
C VAL A 89 1.87 6.01 -14.04
N ASP A 90 0.83 5.23 -14.30
CA ASP A 90 -0.51 5.49 -13.79
C ASP A 90 -0.88 4.43 -12.72
N PRO A 91 -0.45 4.65 -11.45
CA PRO A 91 -0.69 3.71 -10.38
C PRO A 91 -2.10 3.86 -9.80
N ALA A 92 -2.65 2.76 -9.29
CA ALA A 92 -3.75 2.77 -8.33
C ALA A 92 -3.34 1.99 -7.07
N VAL A 93 -3.85 2.42 -5.91
CA VAL A 93 -3.61 1.74 -4.63
C VAL A 93 -4.88 1.02 -4.20
N GLY A 94 -4.78 -0.28 -3.94
CA GLY A 94 -5.95 -1.08 -3.60
C GLY A 94 -5.61 -2.40 -2.93
N THR A 95 -6.65 -3.15 -2.56
CA THR A 95 -6.48 -4.48 -1.95
C THR A 95 -6.65 -5.56 -3.02
N ALA A 96 -5.59 -6.29 -3.30
CA ALA A 96 -5.68 -7.50 -4.11
C ALA A 96 -5.93 -8.71 -3.19
N LEU A 97 -6.68 -9.70 -3.68
CA LEU A 97 -6.70 -11.02 -3.04
C LEU A 97 -5.40 -11.73 -3.40
N GLY A 98 -4.66 -12.18 -2.39
CA GLY A 98 -3.53 -13.06 -2.57
C GLY A 98 -3.98 -14.40 -3.17
N VAL A 99 -3.11 -14.99 -3.97
CA VAL A 99 -3.31 -16.34 -4.51
C VAL A 99 -2.79 -17.33 -3.47
N THR A 100 -3.53 -17.56 -2.39
CA THR A 100 -3.32 -18.75 -1.56
C THR A 100 -4.21 -19.88 -2.10
N PRO A 101 -3.73 -21.13 -2.16
CA PRO A 101 -4.53 -22.28 -2.64
C PRO A 101 -5.86 -22.46 -1.87
N SER A 102 -5.92 -22.01 -0.61
CA SER A 102 -7.13 -21.90 0.20
C SER A 102 -7.79 -20.53 -0.03
N GLY A 103 -8.47 -20.39 -1.16
CA GLY A 103 -8.93 -19.12 -1.74
C GLY A 103 -9.97 -18.29 -0.98
N ASN A 104 -9.89 -18.13 0.34
CA ASN A 104 -10.71 -17.20 1.13
C ASN A 104 -10.04 -16.72 2.44
N ASP A 105 -8.73 -16.87 2.58
CA ASP A 105 -8.08 -16.38 3.80
C ASP A 105 -8.06 -14.84 3.81
N LEU A 106 -8.70 -14.24 4.81
CA LEU A 106 -8.62 -12.80 5.07
C LEU A 106 -7.16 -12.37 5.35
N ALA A 107 -6.32 -13.30 5.81
CA ALA A 107 -4.87 -13.10 5.94
C ALA A 107 -4.14 -13.04 4.59
N GLY A 108 -4.78 -13.46 3.49
CA GLY A 108 -4.24 -13.39 2.13
C GLY A 108 -4.47 -12.04 1.44
N ARG A 109 -5.17 -11.09 2.07
CA ARG A 109 -5.35 -9.73 1.53
C ARG A 109 -4.02 -8.98 1.59
N SER A 110 -3.51 -8.54 0.44
CA SER A 110 -2.35 -7.63 0.42
C SER A 110 -2.74 -6.30 -0.19
N LEU A 111 -2.37 -5.22 0.52
CA LEU A 111 -2.37 -3.90 -0.09
C LEU A 111 -1.34 -3.92 -1.22
N SER A 112 -1.76 -3.50 -2.39
CA SER A 112 -0.94 -3.53 -3.60
C SER A 112 -1.04 -2.19 -4.31
N VAL A 113 0.06 -1.82 -4.95
CA VAL A 113 0.05 -0.79 -6.00
C VAL A 113 -0.08 -1.51 -7.32
N VAL A 114 -1.08 -1.16 -8.12
CA VAL A 114 -1.31 -1.75 -9.44
C VAL A 114 -1.07 -0.70 -10.51
N TYR A 115 -0.52 -1.10 -11.65
CA TYR A 115 -0.17 -0.20 -12.75
C TYR A 115 -0.05 -0.98 -14.05
N ALA A 116 -0.08 -0.27 -15.17
CA ALA A 116 0.23 -0.84 -16.47
C ALA A 116 1.72 -0.68 -16.78
N ARG A 117 2.35 -1.73 -17.33
CA ARG A 117 3.71 -1.68 -17.88
C ARG A 117 3.62 -1.85 -19.39
N CYS A 118 3.94 -0.78 -20.11
CA CYS A 118 3.82 -0.68 -21.56
C CYS A 118 5.18 -0.84 -22.26
N ALA A 119 5.14 -1.13 -23.55
CA ALA A 119 6.36 -1.29 -24.35
C ALA A 119 7.00 0.07 -24.68
N GLY A 120 8.31 0.17 -24.48
CA GLY A 120 9.09 1.37 -24.83
C GLY A 120 8.63 2.63 -24.10
N ALA A 121 8.36 3.69 -24.86
CA ALA A 121 7.89 4.99 -24.35
C ALA A 121 6.37 5.18 -24.47
N SER A 122 5.61 4.12 -24.78
CA SER A 122 4.16 4.23 -24.90
C SER A 122 3.48 4.25 -23.54
N ALA A 123 2.42 5.03 -23.40
CA ALA A 123 1.51 4.98 -22.26
C ALA A 123 0.29 4.05 -22.50
N THR A 124 0.12 3.54 -23.74
CA THR A 124 -1.12 2.82 -24.11
C THR A 124 -0.93 1.57 -24.98
N GLU A 125 0.28 1.30 -25.47
CA GLU A 125 0.57 0.20 -26.39
C GLU A 125 1.47 -0.88 -25.77
N GLY A 126 1.15 -2.15 -26.05
CA GLY A 126 1.90 -3.30 -25.56
C GLY A 126 1.89 -3.38 -24.03
N CYS A 127 0.77 -3.03 -23.40
CA CYS A 127 0.66 -2.90 -21.96
C CYS A 127 0.13 -4.18 -21.29
N ASP A 128 0.85 -4.66 -20.28
CA ASP A 128 0.37 -5.67 -19.34
C ASP A 128 0.08 -5.03 -17.97
N ILE A 129 -0.84 -5.60 -17.20
CA ILE A 129 -1.13 -5.16 -15.82
C ILE A 129 -0.18 -5.85 -14.85
N HIS A 130 0.44 -5.05 -13.99
CA HIS A 130 1.33 -5.48 -12.93
C HIS A 130 0.77 -5.07 -11.58
N ARG A 131 1.10 -5.86 -10.56
CA ARG A 131 0.88 -5.53 -9.16
C ARG A 131 2.19 -5.55 -8.42
N TYR A 132 2.34 -4.64 -7.49
CA TYR A 132 3.46 -4.58 -6.58
C TYR A 132 2.93 -4.72 -5.15
N ASP A 133 3.36 -5.77 -4.46
CA ASP A 133 3.03 -6.03 -3.06
C ASP A 133 3.96 -5.21 -2.18
N VAL A 134 3.42 -4.18 -1.53
CA VAL A 134 4.20 -3.18 -0.78
C VAL A 134 4.88 -3.74 0.48
N PHE A 135 4.43 -4.90 0.95
CA PHE A 135 4.97 -5.55 2.15
C PHE A 135 5.98 -6.64 1.79
N ARG A 136 5.79 -7.32 0.66
CA ARG A 136 6.71 -8.36 0.17
C ARG A 136 7.82 -7.83 -0.72
N ASP A 137 7.75 -6.56 -1.11
CA ASP A 137 8.68 -5.92 -2.04
C ASP A 137 8.83 -6.73 -3.34
N ALA A 138 7.68 -7.06 -3.94
CA ALA A 138 7.62 -7.96 -5.09
C ALA A 138 6.63 -7.45 -6.15
N GLU A 139 7.12 -7.32 -7.38
CA GLU A 139 6.30 -7.11 -8.57
C GLU A 139 5.85 -8.47 -9.15
N VAL A 140 4.58 -8.56 -9.54
CA VAL A 140 3.99 -9.73 -10.18
C VAL A 140 3.09 -9.27 -11.32
N ARG A 141 3.23 -9.88 -12.50
CA ARG A 141 2.31 -9.66 -13.61
C ARG A 141 0.96 -10.34 -13.33
N VAL A 142 -0.14 -9.69 -13.68
CA VAL A 142 -1.49 -10.24 -13.54
C VAL A 142 -1.85 -11.03 -14.80
N ASP A 143 -1.43 -12.29 -14.86
CA ASP A 143 -1.55 -13.11 -16.08
C ASP A 143 -3.00 -13.26 -16.60
N GLY A 144 -4.00 -13.24 -15.71
CA GLY A 144 -5.41 -13.28 -16.12
C GLY A 144 -5.89 -12.06 -16.91
N LEU A 145 -5.11 -10.97 -16.91
CA LEU A 145 -5.34 -9.77 -17.69
C LEU A 145 -4.35 -9.63 -18.86
N ALA A 146 -3.23 -10.36 -18.85
CA ALA A 146 -2.23 -10.29 -19.91
C ALA A 146 -2.80 -10.74 -21.27
N SER A 147 -2.47 -10.00 -22.32
CA SER A 147 -2.91 -10.33 -23.67
C SER A 147 -1.89 -9.93 -24.73
N ARG A 148 -1.72 -10.79 -25.74
CA ARG A 148 -0.91 -10.45 -26.92
C ARG A 148 -1.66 -9.57 -27.93
N THR A 149 -2.99 -9.54 -27.84
CA THR A 149 -3.86 -8.85 -28.82
C THR A 149 -4.35 -7.51 -28.33
N TYR A 150 -4.31 -7.30 -27.02
CA TYR A 150 -4.84 -6.12 -26.36
C TYR A 150 -3.76 -5.47 -25.50
N SER A 151 -3.86 -4.16 -25.35
CA SER A 151 -3.08 -3.40 -24.36
C SER A 151 -4.00 -3.07 -23.19
N GLU A 152 -3.64 -3.50 -21.99
CA GLU A 152 -4.41 -3.21 -20.77
C GLU A 152 -3.84 -1.98 -20.06
N THR A 153 -4.70 -1.02 -19.71
CA THR A 153 -4.32 0.28 -19.14
C THR A 153 -5.23 0.68 -17.98
N ALA A 154 -4.87 1.74 -17.26
CA ALA A 154 -5.63 2.35 -16.18
C ALA A 154 -6.22 1.34 -15.18
N PRO A 155 -5.39 0.46 -14.57
CA PRO A 155 -5.89 -0.57 -13.67
C PRO A 155 -6.33 0.04 -12.33
N SER A 156 -7.43 -0.46 -11.78
CA SER A 156 -7.76 -0.28 -10.38
C SER A 156 -8.19 -1.60 -9.76
N VAL A 157 -7.96 -1.78 -8.46
CA VAL A 157 -8.28 -3.03 -7.76
C VAL A 157 -8.91 -2.77 -6.41
N ASN A 158 -9.91 -3.57 -6.06
CA ASN A 158 -10.44 -3.61 -4.72
C ASN A 158 -11.01 -5.00 -4.39
N PHE A 159 -10.57 -5.57 -3.27
CA PHE A 159 -10.90 -6.91 -2.80
C PHE A 159 -10.93 -7.99 -3.91
N GLY A 160 -9.92 -7.97 -4.79
CA GLY A 160 -9.78 -8.94 -5.90
C GLY A 160 -10.70 -8.71 -7.10
N THR A 161 -11.50 -7.64 -7.08
CA THR A 161 -12.16 -7.11 -8.27
C THR A 161 -11.27 -6.05 -8.89
N TRP A 162 -10.97 -6.23 -10.17
CA TRP A 162 -10.14 -5.34 -10.95
C TRP A 162 -11.01 -4.63 -11.98
N ALA A 163 -10.71 -3.36 -12.27
CA ALA A 163 -11.18 -2.69 -13.47
C ALA A 163 -9.99 -2.29 -14.33
N VAL A 164 -10.11 -2.43 -15.65
CA VAL A 164 -9.07 -2.08 -16.62
C VAL A 164 -9.68 -1.49 -17.89
N ALA A 165 -8.94 -0.60 -18.54
CA ALA A 165 -9.21 -0.14 -19.89
C ALA A 165 -8.43 -0.98 -20.91
N ARG A 166 -9.17 -1.72 -21.73
CA ARG A 166 -8.64 -2.58 -22.78
C ARG A 166 -8.62 -1.86 -24.12
N ARG A 167 -7.46 -1.78 -24.75
CA ARG A 167 -7.22 -1.12 -26.05
C ARG A 167 -6.79 -2.13 -27.11
N GLY A 168 -6.99 -1.77 -28.37
CA GLY A 168 -6.69 -2.64 -29.51
C GLY A 168 -7.68 -3.79 -29.70
N GLY A 169 -7.39 -4.65 -30.68
CA GLY A 169 -8.18 -5.84 -30.99
C GLY A 169 -9.65 -5.60 -31.39
N PRO A 170 -10.45 -6.66 -31.56
CA PRO A 170 -11.83 -6.55 -32.01
C PRO A 170 -12.83 -6.10 -30.93
N ARG A 171 -12.45 -6.14 -29.64
CA ARG A 171 -13.34 -5.83 -28.51
C ARG A 171 -12.66 -4.91 -27.49
N PRO A 172 -12.34 -3.65 -27.85
CA PRO A 172 -11.82 -2.68 -26.89
C PRO A 172 -12.92 -2.27 -25.89
N GLY A 173 -12.55 -1.68 -24.76
CA GLY A 173 -13.50 -1.10 -23.81
C GLY A 173 -13.05 -1.27 -22.37
N THR A 174 -13.92 -0.94 -21.42
CA THR A 174 -13.63 -1.13 -19.99
C THR A 174 -14.14 -2.49 -19.52
N TYR A 175 -13.30 -3.19 -18.77
CA TYR A 175 -13.55 -4.54 -18.27
C TYR A 175 -13.43 -4.61 -16.75
N ALA A 176 -14.19 -5.51 -16.16
CA ALA A 176 -13.97 -5.98 -14.80
C ALA A 176 -13.37 -7.39 -14.84
N TYR A 177 -12.34 -7.64 -14.04
CA TYR A 177 -11.75 -8.96 -13.84
C TYR A 177 -11.90 -9.39 -12.38
N PHE A 178 -12.41 -10.60 -12.16
CA PHE A 178 -12.70 -11.14 -10.85
C PHE A 178 -11.66 -12.23 -10.55
N SER A 179 -10.63 -11.91 -9.76
CA SER A 179 -9.49 -12.83 -9.57
C SER A 179 -9.88 -14.12 -8.87
N GLY A 180 -10.94 -14.11 -8.03
CA GLY A 180 -11.42 -15.30 -7.32
C GLY A 180 -11.96 -16.41 -8.21
N ASN A 181 -12.37 -16.10 -9.45
CA ASN A 181 -12.86 -17.11 -10.41
C ASN A 181 -12.27 -16.94 -11.81
N GLY A 182 -11.26 -16.08 -11.97
CA GLY A 182 -10.60 -15.79 -13.24
C GLY A 182 -11.52 -15.18 -14.32
N ARG A 183 -12.71 -14.69 -13.96
CA ARG A 183 -13.69 -14.23 -14.94
C ARG A 183 -13.40 -12.80 -15.37
N LEU A 184 -13.38 -12.57 -16.68
CA LEU A 184 -13.31 -11.24 -17.29
C LEU A 184 -14.68 -10.86 -17.89
N ARG A 185 -15.20 -9.68 -17.56
CA ARG A 185 -16.50 -9.17 -18.02
C ARG A 185 -16.34 -7.76 -18.60
N ARG A 186 -16.78 -7.56 -19.84
CA ARG A 186 -16.88 -6.21 -20.43
C ARG A 186 -17.98 -5.44 -19.71
N LEU A 187 -17.67 -4.25 -19.22
CA LEU A 187 -18.63 -3.34 -18.59
C LEU A 187 -19.25 -2.40 -19.63
N THR A 188 -18.43 -1.87 -20.54
CA THR A 188 -18.84 -0.97 -21.61
C THR A 188 -17.92 -1.14 -22.83
N SER A 189 -18.39 -0.72 -24.00
CA SER A 189 -17.56 -0.62 -25.21
C SER A 189 -16.65 0.60 -25.25
N THR A 190 -16.90 1.59 -24.39
CA THR A 190 -16.06 2.78 -24.26
C THR A 190 -14.77 2.42 -23.54
N VAL A 191 -13.64 2.90 -24.04
CA VAL A 191 -12.33 2.77 -23.36
C VAL A 191 -12.21 3.94 -22.38
N ALA A 192 -12.23 3.64 -21.09
CA ALA A 192 -12.01 4.67 -20.08
C ALA A 192 -10.56 5.18 -20.12
N LEU A 193 -10.38 6.46 -19.80
CA LEU A 193 -9.04 7.02 -19.53
C LEU A 193 -8.53 6.55 -18.17
N GLU A 194 -9.43 6.48 -17.19
CA GLU A 194 -9.17 6.14 -15.79
C GLU A 194 -10.18 5.11 -15.31
N THR A 195 -9.80 4.24 -14.37
CA THR A 195 -10.76 3.37 -13.68
C THR A 195 -10.65 3.49 -12.18
N ALA A 196 -11.79 3.30 -11.50
CA ALA A 196 -11.84 3.20 -10.06
C ALA A 196 -12.79 2.08 -9.66
N VAL A 197 -12.36 1.20 -8.75
CA VAL A 197 -13.23 0.19 -8.13
C VAL A 197 -13.52 0.62 -6.70
N SER A 198 -14.76 1.04 -6.45
CA SER A 198 -15.27 1.33 -5.11
C SER A 198 -15.89 0.06 -4.51
N PRO A 199 -15.78 -0.19 -3.18
CA PRO A 199 -16.57 -1.22 -2.53
C PRO A 199 -18.03 -0.77 -2.50
N THR A 200 -18.81 -1.15 -3.51
CA THR A 200 -20.27 -1.09 -3.38
C THR A 200 -20.74 -2.30 -2.58
N ARG A 201 -21.32 -1.99 -1.42
CA ARG A 201 -21.92 -2.94 -0.49
C ARG A 201 -23.18 -3.57 -1.08
#